data_AF-A0A7C7EFB7-F1
#
_entry.id   AF-A0A7C7EFB7-F1
#
_cell.length_a   1.000
_cell.length_b   1.000
_cell.length_c   1.000
_cell.angle_alpha   90.00
_cell.angle_beta   90.00
_cell.angle_gamma   90.00
#
_symmetry.space_group_name_H-M   'P 1'
#
loop_
_entity.id
_entity.type
_entity.pdbx_description
1 polymer ?
#
loop_
_entity_poly.entity_id
_entity_poly.type
_entity_poly.pdbx_seq_one_letter_code
_entity_poly.pdbx_strand_id
1 'polypeptide(L)'
;IEEIIQNAKNSLQHMPADEYFELIKKMVVSYALPQNGQIIFADQDRNRLPADFQQQLNELLLPKGISLTISEESRPLDGGFVLVYGDIEENCTFAAIIDSKHDILQDKLHEFLFE
;
A
#
# COMPACT_ATOMS: atom_id res chain seq x y z
N ILE A 1 -8.20 18.51 9.41
CA ILE A 1 -7.84 17.09 9.14
C ILE A 1 -7.58 16.88 7.66
N GLU A 2 -8.46 17.35 6.76
CA GLU A 2 -8.22 17.38 5.31
C GLU A 2 -6.86 17.97 4.91
N GLU A 3 -6.43 19.07 5.56
CA GLU A 3 -5.14 19.70 5.26
C GLU A 3 -3.93 18.83 5.63
N ILE A 4 -4.03 18.05 6.71
CA ILE A 4 -2.99 17.08 7.13
C ILE A 4 -2.93 15.92 6.13
N ILE A 5 -4.10 15.48 5.66
CA ILE A 5 -4.23 14.42 4.65
C ILE A 5 -3.66 14.87 3.31
N GLN A 6 -3.96 16.11 2.91
CA GLN A 6 -3.45 16.64 1.65
C GLN A 6 -1.94 16.88 1.71
N ASN A 7 -1.43 17.29 2.86
CA ASN A 7 0.00 17.34 3.10
C ASN A 7 0.64 15.94 3.07
N ALA A 8 0.01 14.92 3.66
CA ALA A 8 0.50 13.54 3.58
C ALA A 8 0.53 13.02 2.14
N LYS A 9 -0.54 13.25 1.36
CA LYS A 9 -0.59 12.93 -0.08
C LYS A 9 0.50 13.66 -0.87
N ASN A 10 0.68 14.95 -0.63
CA ASN A 10 1.74 15.74 -1.27
C ASN A 10 3.13 15.25 -0.89
N SER A 11 3.38 14.91 0.38
CA SER A 11 4.65 14.36 0.83
C SER A 11 4.95 13.01 0.18
N LEU A 12 3.94 12.16 -0.01
CA LEU A 12 4.08 10.87 -0.70
C LEU A 12 4.42 11.03 -2.18
N GLN A 13 3.82 12.02 -2.86
CA GLN A 13 4.11 12.32 -4.26
C GLN A 13 5.54 12.84 -4.48
N HIS A 14 6.12 13.54 -3.51
CA HIS A 14 7.47 14.11 -3.60
C HIS A 14 8.54 13.25 -2.92
N MET A 15 8.19 12.05 -2.45
CA MET A 15 9.11 11.18 -1.72
C MET A 15 10.14 10.50 -2.65
N PRO A 16 11.41 10.36 -2.22
CA PRO A 16 12.40 9.55 -2.91
C PRO A 16 11.93 8.10 -3.10
N ALA A 17 12.38 7.44 -4.16
CA ALA A 17 11.94 6.08 -4.48
C ALA A 17 12.23 5.09 -3.33
N ASP A 18 13.40 5.20 -2.70
CA ASP A 18 13.79 4.30 -1.62
C ASP A 18 12.83 4.38 -0.42
N GLU A 19 12.55 5.59 0.05
CA GLU A 19 11.60 5.83 1.15
C GLU A 19 10.18 5.41 0.78
N TYR A 20 9.78 5.66 -0.47
CA TYR A 20 8.50 5.25 -1.01
C TYR A 20 8.32 3.73 -0.94
N PHE A 21 9.26 2.97 -1.48
CA PHE A 21 9.17 1.51 -1.51
C PHE A 21 9.35 0.87 -0.12
N GLU A 22 10.10 1.49 0.79
CA GLU A 22 10.11 1.09 2.20
C GLU A 22 8.73 1.23 2.85
N LEU A 23 8.02 2.33 2.57
CA LEU A 23 6.64 2.49 3.03
C LEU A 23 5.72 1.44 2.40
N ILE A 24 5.84 1.19 1.09
CA ILE A 24 5.07 0.13 0.41
C ILE A 24 5.27 -1.20 1.11
N LYS A 25 6.50 -1.63 1.40
CA LYS A 25 6.77 -2.91 2.11
C LYS A 25 6.02 -2.99 3.43
N LYS A 26 6.06 -1.93 4.25
CA LYS A 26 5.34 -1.87 5.53
C LYS A 26 3.83 -1.96 5.35
N MET A 27 3.30 -1.32 4.32
CA MET A 27 1.88 -1.39 3.99
C MET A 27 1.51 -2.80 3.54
N VAL A 28 2.25 -3.40 2.62
CA VAL A 28 2.00 -4.78 2.18
C VAL A 28 2.05 -5.74 3.36
N VAL A 29 3.03 -5.65 4.27
CA VAL A 29 3.08 -6.52 5.47
C VAL A 29 1.86 -6.33 6.38
N SER A 30 1.25 -5.14 6.39
CA SER A 30 0.10 -4.81 7.22
C SER A 30 -1.24 -5.21 6.61
N TYR A 31 -1.36 -5.14 5.29
CA TYR A 31 -2.61 -5.36 4.54
C TYR A 31 -2.64 -6.68 3.77
N ALA A 32 -1.51 -7.32 3.51
CA ALA A 32 -1.48 -8.58 2.78
C ALA A 32 -2.17 -9.70 3.57
N LEU A 33 -3.02 -10.43 2.86
CA LEU A 33 -3.69 -11.62 3.38
C LEU A 33 -2.70 -12.79 3.43
N PRO A 34 -2.88 -13.76 4.36
CA PRO A 34 -2.05 -14.95 4.53
C PRO A 34 -2.22 -15.95 3.37
N GLN A 35 -2.09 -15.49 2.13
CA GLN A 35 -2.32 -16.26 0.91
C GLN A 35 -1.43 -15.74 -0.23
N ASN A 36 -1.23 -16.58 -1.23
CA ASN A 36 -0.41 -16.22 -2.39
C ASN A 36 -1.18 -15.31 -3.33
N GLY A 37 -0.50 -14.28 -3.84
CA GLY A 37 -1.13 -13.28 -4.68
C GLY A 37 -0.15 -12.56 -5.59
N GLN A 38 -0.70 -11.55 -6.25
CA GLN A 38 0.04 -10.65 -7.10
C GLN A 38 -0.09 -9.22 -6.59
N ILE A 39 0.96 -8.44 -6.79
CA ILE A 39 0.97 -7.01 -6.51
C ILE A 39 1.08 -6.25 -7.83
N ILE A 40 0.11 -5.38 -8.08
CA ILE A 40 0.04 -4.53 -9.27
C ILE A 40 0.44 -3.12 -8.88
N PHE A 41 1.39 -2.55 -9.61
CA PHE A 41 1.86 -1.17 -9.44
C PHE A 41 1.41 -0.28 -10.59
N ALA A 42 1.54 1.03 -10.41
CA ALA A 42 1.44 1.96 -11.53
C ALA A 42 2.64 1.84 -12.46
N ASP A 43 2.47 2.23 -13.73
CA ASP A 43 3.57 2.31 -14.70
C ASP A 43 4.72 3.19 -14.18
N GLN A 44 4.38 4.30 -13.51
CA GLN A 44 5.36 5.23 -12.95
C GLN A 44 6.21 4.58 -11.85
N ASP A 45 5.56 3.82 -10.96
CA ASP A 45 6.23 3.14 -9.86
C ASP A 45 7.04 1.96 -10.37
N ARG A 46 6.55 1.24 -11.39
CA ARG A 46 7.29 0.13 -12.00
C ARG A 46 8.64 0.57 -12.57
N ASN A 47 8.72 1.77 -13.14
CA ASN A 47 9.99 2.35 -13.63
C ASN A 47 10.96 2.73 -12.50
N ARG A 48 10.46 2.97 -11.29
CA ARG A 48 11.24 3.32 -10.09
C ARG A 48 11.49 2.10 -9.19
N LEU A 49 10.86 0.96 -9.51
CA LEU A 49 10.83 -0.22 -8.66
C LEU A 49 12.23 -0.86 -8.58
N PRO A 50 12.77 -1.05 -7.37
CA PRO A 50 14.05 -1.73 -7.19
C PRO A 50 13.94 -3.18 -7.70
N ALA A 51 14.97 -3.66 -8.41
CA ALA A 51 14.97 -5.04 -8.95
C ALA A 51 14.92 -6.11 -7.86
N ASP A 52 15.41 -5.79 -6.66
CA ASP A 52 15.40 -6.62 -5.45
C ASP A 52 14.12 -6.47 -4.60
N PHE A 53 13.20 -5.59 -4.99
CA PHE A 53 11.98 -5.31 -4.21
C PHE A 53 11.14 -6.56 -3.97
N GLN A 54 10.87 -7.35 -5.01
CA GLN A 54 10.07 -8.58 -4.87
C GLN A 54 10.72 -9.57 -3.91
N GLN A 55 12.04 -9.72 -3.96
CA GLN A 55 12.77 -10.62 -3.09
C GLN A 55 12.69 -10.14 -1.64
N GLN A 56 13.02 -8.88 -1.38
CA GLN A 56 12.96 -8.29 -0.04
C GLN A 56 11.54 -8.35 0.54
N LEU A 57 10.53 -8.10 -0.28
CA LEU A 57 9.14 -8.18 0.13
C LEU A 57 8.76 -9.61 0.55
N ASN A 58 9.11 -10.61 -0.26
CA ASN A 58 8.86 -12.01 0.08
C ASN A 58 9.65 -12.48 1.31
N GLU A 59 10.87 -11.98 1.53
CA GLU A 59 11.65 -12.26 2.75
C GLU A 59 10.94 -11.73 4.01
N LEU A 60 10.35 -10.53 3.94
CA LEU A 60 9.55 -9.96 5.03
C LEU A 60 8.24 -10.70 5.29
N LEU A 61 7.68 -11.29 4.23
CA LEU A 61 6.39 -11.99 4.24
C LEU A 61 6.53 -13.50 4.52
N LEU A 62 7.75 -14.05 4.40
CA LEU A 62 8.08 -15.45 4.66
C LEU A 62 7.60 -15.95 6.04
N PRO A 63 7.77 -15.20 7.15
CA PRO A 63 7.28 -15.61 8.46
C PRO A 63 5.76 -15.69 8.55
N LYS A 64 5.03 -14.99 7.66
CA LYS A 64 3.57 -15.01 7.56
C LYS A 64 3.06 -16.08 6.59
N GLY A 65 3.95 -16.79 5.89
CA GLY A 65 3.58 -17.74 4.84
C GLY A 65 2.94 -17.09 3.61
N ILE A 66 3.20 -15.79 3.39
CA ILE A 66 2.66 -15.02 2.27
C ILE A 66 3.69 -14.99 1.15
N SER A 67 3.26 -15.26 -0.08
CA SER A 67 4.07 -15.05 -1.27
C SER A 67 3.37 -14.11 -2.25
N LEU A 68 4.04 -13.02 -2.59
CA LEU A 68 3.55 -12.04 -3.55
C LEU A 68 4.49 -11.94 -4.75
N THR A 69 3.89 -11.93 -5.93
CA THR A 69 4.61 -11.77 -7.19
C THR A 69 4.25 -10.43 -7.80
N ILE A 70 5.23 -9.68 -8.32
CA ILE A 70 4.93 -8.44 -9.03
C ILE A 70 4.25 -8.81 -10.34
N SER A 71 3.04 -8.28 -10.58
CA SER A 71 2.34 -8.50 -11.84
C SER A 71 3.04 -7.78 -12.98
N GLU A 72 2.97 -8.37 -14.18
CA GLU A 72 3.37 -7.68 -15.41
C GLU A 72 2.35 -6.63 -15.83
N GLU A 73 1.14 -6.67 -15.26
CA GLU A 73 0.12 -5.65 -15.47
C GLU A 73 0.44 -4.40 -14.67
N SER A 74 0.05 -3.26 -15.22
CA SER A 74 0.09 -1.97 -14.56
C SER A 74 -1.28 -1.32 -14.59
N ARG A 75 -1.56 -0.48 -13.60
CA ARG A 75 -2.82 0.28 -13.52
C ARG A 75 -2.54 1.78 -13.41
N PRO A 76 -3.43 2.64 -13.92
CA PRO A 76 -3.31 4.09 -13.72
C PRO A 76 -3.63 4.42 -12.26
N LEU A 77 -2.63 4.32 -11.39
CA LEU A 77 -2.71 4.65 -9.97
C LEU A 77 -1.79 5.85 -9.71
N ASP A 78 -2.25 6.81 -8.90
CA ASP A 78 -1.42 7.95 -8.45
C ASP A 78 -0.58 7.60 -7.21
N GLY A 79 -0.17 6.32 -7.12
CA GLY A 79 0.65 5.75 -6.05
C GLY A 79 -0.06 4.70 -5.18
N GLY A 80 0.75 3.85 -4.55
CA GLY A 80 0.34 2.68 -3.79
C GLY A 80 0.41 1.41 -4.63
N PHE A 81 -0.46 0.45 -4.34
CA PHE A 81 -0.50 -0.84 -5.06
C PHE A 81 -1.89 -1.47 -5.00
N VAL A 82 -2.12 -2.48 -5.83
CA VAL A 82 -3.31 -3.34 -5.74
C VAL A 82 -2.83 -4.76 -5.45
N LEU A 83 -3.45 -5.42 -4.48
CA LEU A 83 -3.21 -6.84 -4.21
C LEU A 83 -4.29 -7.65 -4.91
N VAL A 84 -3.88 -8.69 -5.64
CA VAL A 84 -4.78 -9.59 -6.35
C VAL A 84 -4.57 -11.00 -5.83
N TYR A 85 -5.67 -11.64 -5.44
CA TYR A 85 -5.70 -12.98 -4.90
C TYR A 85 -6.81 -13.78 -5.60
N GLY A 86 -6.47 -14.43 -6.71
CA GLY A 86 -7.47 -15.10 -7.55
C GLY A 86 -8.51 -14.11 -8.07
N ASP A 87 -9.76 -14.26 -7.64
CA ASP A 87 -10.89 -13.40 -8.03
C ASP A 87 -11.07 -12.16 -7.14
N ILE A 88 -10.25 -12.01 -6.10
CA ILE A 88 -10.33 -10.91 -5.14
C ILE A 88 -9.25 -9.88 -5.45
N GLU A 89 -9.65 -8.63 -5.59
CA GLU A 89 -8.74 -7.50 -5.70
C GLU A 89 -8.93 -6.54 -4.53
N GLU A 90 -7.81 -6.17 -3.90
CA GLU A 90 -7.78 -5.23 -2.79
C GLU A 90 -7.03 -3.97 -3.22
N ASN A 91 -7.75 -2.86 -3.21
CA ASN A 91 -7.20 -1.57 -3.57
C ASN A 91 -6.42 -0.98 -2.39
N CYS A 92 -5.09 -1.03 -2.47
CA CYS A 92 -4.17 -0.48 -1.49
C CYS A 92 -3.47 0.78 -2.03
N THR A 93 -4.19 1.60 -2.81
CA THR A 93 -3.71 2.95 -3.18
C THR A 93 -3.54 3.82 -1.94
N PHE A 94 -2.65 4.80 -1.99
CA PHE A 94 -2.53 5.73 -0.85
C PHE A 94 -3.84 6.44 -0.54
N ALA A 95 -4.62 6.77 -1.56
CA ALA A 95 -5.95 7.32 -1.38
C ALA A 95 -6.83 6.37 -0.54
N ALA A 96 -6.94 5.10 -0.94
CA ALA A 96 -7.73 4.11 -0.21
C ALA A 96 -7.21 3.83 1.21
N ILE A 97 -5.89 3.76 1.38
CA ILE A 97 -5.28 3.52 2.69
C ILE A 97 -5.53 4.71 3.62
N ILE A 98 -5.31 5.94 3.14
CA ILE A 98 -5.55 7.15 3.92
C ILE A 98 -7.04 7.25 4.29
N ASP A 99 -7.93 6.95 3.35
CA ASP A 99 -9.38 6.93 3.58
C ASP A 99 -9.77 5.88 4.63
N SER A 100 -9.23 4.66 4.54
CA SER A 100 -9.45 3.62 5.56
C SER A 100 -8.96 4.02 6.95
N LYS A 101 -7.86 4.78 7.04
CA LYS A 101 -7.35 5.31 8.31
C LYS A 101 -8.16 6.51 8.79
N HIS A 102 -8.72 7.30 7.88
CA HIS A 102 -9.60 8.42 8.18
C HIS A 102 -10.88 7.91 8.85
N ASP A 103 -11.53 6.89 8.28
CA ASP A 103 -12.72 6.29 8.89
C ASP A 103 -12.43 5.76 10.30
N ILE A 104 -11.30 5.06 10.49
CA ILE A 104 -10.87 4.60 11.82
C ILE A 104 -10.61 5.76 12.79
N LEU A 105 -10.03 6.86 12.33
CA LEU A 105 -9.75 8.04 13.16
C LEU A 105 -11.03 8.79 13.52
N GLN A 106 -11.96 8.91 12.56
CA GLN A 106 -13.26 9.53 12.76
C GLN A 106 -14.11 8.70 13.72
N ASP A 107 -14.12 7.37 13.58
CA ASP A 107 -14.80 6.45 14.50
C ASP A 107 -14.25 6.57 15.92
N LYS A 108 -12.92 6.59 16.08
CA LYS A 108 -12.29 6.78 17.40
C LYS A 108 -12.56 8.16 18.01
N LEU A 109 -12.66 9.21 17.20
CA LEU A 109 -13.02 10.55 17.66
C LEU A 109 -14.49 10.61 18.09
N HIS A 110 -15.39 9.94 17.36
CA HIS A 110 -16.78 9.80 17.76
C HIS A 110 -16.92 9.00 19.06
N GLU A 111 -16.18 7.90 19.19
CA GLU A 111 -16.16 7.09 20.42
C GLU A 111 -15.67 7.92 21.62
N PHE A 112 -14.65 8.76 21.43
CA PHE A 112 -14.07 9.58 22.50
C PHE A 112 -14.90 10.84 22.86
N LEU A 113 -15.69 11.38 21.92
CA LEU A 113 -16.46 12.61 22.12
C LEU A 113 -17.92 12.38 22.55
N PHE A 114 -18.42 11.15 22.40
CA PHE A 114 -19.81 10.81 22.71
C PHE A 114 -19.96 9.64 23.72
N GLU A 115 -18.89 9.24 24.41
CA GLU A 115 -18.95 8.53 25.70
C GLU A 115 -18.94 9.48 26.91
#